data_AF-A0AAP6ZLV1-F1
#
_entry.id   AF-A0AAP6ZLV1-F1
#
_cell.length_a   1.000
_cell.length_b   1.000
_cell.length_c   1.000
_cell.angle_alpha   90.00
_cell.angle_beta   90.00
_cell.angle_gamma   90.00
#
_symmetry.space_group_name_H-M   'P 1'
#
loop_
_entity.id
_entity.type
_entity.pdbx_description
1 polymer ?
#
loop_
_entity_poly.entity_id
_entity_poly.type
_entity_poly.pdbx_seq_one_letter_code
_entity_poly.pdbx_strand_id
1 'polypeptide(L)'
;MNTISNTIPALRQEPPQQNVSEQSDHDRNVNSSNQVSYGNISDSSITSDTSITANSEGSSSESASGSSGPGFFKNMAQGLMKMVSFAIQACIKLAPVAVAGASAVAMVDPLVVDKDGDGEITTTKMDKKFDANGDGKLETVAGVGEGDAMPAFDANGNGVAGEDGKELLGNYSDVDGDGKPDGYGNGFEALEALAEEGSPGSTADGVLDQSELKEIHENTGLVLMNADGTVADNTVNSVNLGNTTDQSFTDENGNVHSEIGEGIVIDGEQRAMHDVKFQTMS
;
A
#
# COMPACT_ATOMS: atom_id res chain seq x y z
N MET A 1 49.31 53.33 -38.00
CA MET A 1 48.91 54.73 -37.77
C MET A 1 47.81 54.78 -36.71
N ASN A 2 47.56 55.96 -36.14
CA ASN A 2 46.34 56.35 -35.42
C ASN A 2 45.11 56.33 -36.39
N THR A 3 43.83 56.37 -36.05
CA THR A 3 43.01 56.61 -34.82
C THR A 3 41.64 55.91 -35.08
N ILE A 4 40.61 55.75 -34.23
CA ILE A 4 40.19 56.25 -32.90
C ILE A 4 39.46 55.11 -32.11
N SER A 5 38.83 55.43 -30.97
CA SER A 5 37.78 54.65 -30.29
C SER A 5 36.39 55.27 -30.54
N ASN A 6 35.30 54.54 -30.30
CA ASN A 6 34.08 55.14 -29.74
C ASN A 6 33.16 54.09 -29.07
N THR A 7 32.73 54.38 -27.84
CA THR A 7 31.74 53.62 -27.08
C THR A 7 30.53 54.52 -26.82
N ILE A 8 29.30 53.99 -26.94
CA ILE A 8 28.07 54.73 -26.63
C ILE A 8 27.23 53.88 -25.64
N PRO A 9 26.77 54.44 -24.50
CA PRO A 9 26.00 53.71 -23.50
C PRO A 9 24.50 53.68 -23.81
N ALA A 10 23.82 52.63 -23.36
CA ALA A 10 22.36 52.56 -23.27
C ALA A 10 21.88 52.91 -21.85
N LEU A 11 20.70 53.54 -21.74
CA LEU A 11 20.23 54.16 -20.49
C LEU A 11 19.35 53.24 -19.63
N ARG A 12 19.48 53.44 -18.32
CA ARG A 12 18.69 52.80 -17.25
C ARG A 12 17.28 53.41 -17.21
N GLN A 13 16.24 52.59 -17.12
CA GLN A 13 14.88 53.01 -16.76
C GLN A 13 14.32 52.06 -15.70
N GLU A 14 13.71 52.62 -14.65
CA GLU A 14 13.02 51.89 -13.59
C GLU A 14 11.50 52.09 -13.72
N PRO A 15 10.66 51.09 -13.38
CA PRO A 15 9.20 51.24 -13.36
C PRO A 15 8.74 52.13 -12.18
N PRO A 16 7.64 52.90 -12.33
CA PRO A 16 7.22 53.90 -11.36
C PRO A 16 6.47 53.34 -10.14
N GLN A 17 6.45 54.12 -9.05
CA GLN A 17 5.75 53.84 -7.78
C GLN A 17 4.59 54.83 -7.55
N GLN A 18 3.35 54.33 -7.41
CA GLN A 18 2.16 55.02 -6.89
C GLN A 18 1.12 53.97 -6.44
N ASN A 19 0.20 54.20 -5.50
CA ASN A 19 0.19 55.03 -4.30
C ASN A 19 -0.91 54.50 -3.34
N VAL A 20 -0.92 54.89 -2.07
CA VAL A 20 -1.86 54.41 -1.03
C VAL A 20 -3.18 55.20 -1.05
N SER A 21 -4.34 54.54 -0.89
CA SER A 21 -5.52 55.11 -0.23
C SER A 21 -6.61 54.08 0.13
N GLU A 22 -6.72 53.79 1.43
CA GLU A 22 -7.96 53.69 2.22
C GLU A 22 -9.10 52.71 1.83
N GLN A 23 -10.05 52.53 2.77
CA GLN A 23 -10.89 51.34 2.89
C GLN A 23 -12.28 51.74 3.43
N SER A 24 -13.36 51.33 2.74
CA SER A 24 -14.74 51.76 3.03
C SER A 24 -15.73 50.60 3.11
N ASP A 25 -16.52 50.60 4.19
CA ASP A 25 -17.83 49.97 4.39
C ASP A 25 -17.91 48.42 4.31
N HIS A 26 -18.35 47.72 5.36
CA HIS A 26 -19.78 47.43 5.67
C HIS A 26 -20.49 46.71 4.52
N ASP A 27 -21.08 45.53 4.71
CA ASP A 27 -21.87 45.08 5.87
C ASP A 27 -21.97 43.53 5.97
N ARG A 28 -22.49 43.02 7.11
CA ARG A 28 -23.05 41.66 7.37
C ARG A 28 -22.14 40.51 7.83
N ASN A 29 -22.10 40.34 9.16
CA ASN A 29 -22.65 39.17 9.88
C ASN A 29 -22.22 37.74 9.47
N VAL A 30 -21.53 37.02 10.38
CA VAL A 30 -22.03 35.73 10.93
C VAL A 30 -21.25 35.26 12.19
N ASN A 31 -22.03 34.95 13.24
CA ASN A 31 -21.85 34.01 14.37
C ASN A 31 -20.63 34.07 15.33
N SER A 32 -21.01 33.94 16.60
CA SER A 32 -20.24 33.87 17.86
C SER A 32 -19.05 32.91 17.89
N SER A 33 -18.01 33.32 18.62
CA SER A 33 -16.96 32.43 19.13
C SER A 33 -17.54 31.32 20.03
N ASN A 34 -16.87 30.16 20.06
CA ASN A 34 -16.95 29.22 21.18
C ASN A 34 -15.54 28.66 21.46
N GLN A 35 -14.94 29.07 22.58
CA GLN A 35 -13.60 28.65 23.00
C GLN A 35 -13.73 27.45 23.95
N VAL A 36 -13.18 26.29 23.57
CA VAL A 36 -13.18 25.09 24.42
C VAL A 36 -11.88 25.05 25.23
N SER A 37 -12.02 24.98 26.56
CA SER A 37 -10.88 24.96 27.49
C SER A 37 -10.36 23.53 27.69
N TYR A 38 -9.05 23.34 27.60
CA TYR A 38 -8.40 22.07 27.91
C TYR A 38 -8.16 21.94 29.41
N GLY A 39 -8.96 21.09 30.07
CA GLY A 39 -8.76 20.71 31.47
C GLY A 39 -7.80 19.52 31.59
N ASN A 40 -6.73 19.67 32.37
CA ASN A 40 -5.85 18.54 32.72
C ASN A 40 -6.57 17.58 33.66
N ILE A 41 -6.67 16.30 33.28
CA ILE A 41 -7.12 15.21 34.17
C ILE A 41 -5.89 14.54 34.76
N SER A 42 -5.87 14.33 36.08
CA SER A 42 -4.83 13.60 36.78
C SER A 42 -5.39 12.33 37.41
N ASP A 43 -4.81 11.20 36.99
CA ASP A 43 -4.63 9.92 37.70
C ASP A 43 -5.82 9.35 38.53
N SER A 44 -6.44 8.27 38.04
CA SER A 44 -7.20 7.30 38.86
C SER A 44 -7.50 5.98 38.11
N SER A 45 -6.96 4.88 38.64
CA SER A 45 -7.45 3.48 38.58
C SER A 45 -8.19 2.97 37.32
N ILE A 46 -7.55 2.05 36.59
CA ILE A 46 -8.25 1.12 35.69
C ILE A 46 -8.94 0.02 36.51
N THR A 47 -10.21 -0.25 36.21
CA THR A 47 -10.91 -1.50 36.58
C THR A 47 -11.59 -2.07 35.35
N SER A 48 -11.22 -3.29 34.96
CA SER A 48 -11.73 -3.96 33.76
C SER A 48 -13.03 -4.71 34.04
N ASP A 49 -14.14 -4.24 33.48
CA ASP A 49 -15.37 -5.02 33.30
C ASP A 49 -16.07 -4.58 32.01
N THR A 50 -16.24 -5.51 31.06
CA THR A 50 -16.78 -5.20 29.72
C THR A 50 -18.18 -5.80 29.56
N SER A 51 -19.21 -5.03 29.94
CA SER A 51 -20.61 -5.37 29.65
C SER A 51 -21.36 -4.15 29.12
N ILE A 52 -21.42 -4.00 27.79
CA ILE A 52 -22.21 -2.94 27.14
C ILE A 52 -23.66 -3.43 26.99
N THR A 53 -24.51 -3.03 27.92
CA THR A 53 -25.97 -3.20 27.79
C THR A 53 -26.55 -2.02 27.02
N ALA A 54 -27.12 -2.28 25.85
CA ALA A 54 -27.75 -1.25 25.02
C ALA A 54 -29.14 -0.87 25.57
N ASN A 55 -29.25 0.26 26.26
CA ASN A 55 -30.53 0.86 26.62
C ASN A 55 -31.04 1.75 25.48
N SER A 56 -32.17 1.37 24.87
CA SER A 56 -32.91 2.23 23.94
C SER A 56 -33.97 3.06 24.70
N GLU A 57 -33.77 4.37 24.80
CA GLU A 57 -34.83 5.32 25.15
C GLU A 57 -35.00 6.29 23.98
N GLY A 58 -36.19 6.30 23.37
CA GLY A 58 -36.52 7.13 22.21
C GLY A 58 -37.40 8.33 22.58
N SER A 59 -37.51 9.31 21.68
CA SER A 59 -38.48 10.40 21.82
C SER A 59 -39.00 10.89 20.46
N SER A 60 -40.24 11.38 20.50
CA SER A 60 -40.90 12.26 19.51
C SER A 60 -40.69 11.96 18.02
N SER A 61 -41.67 11.27 17.43
CA SER A 61 -41.95 11.34 15.99
C SER A 61 -42.54 12.70 15.58
N GLU A 62 -42.00 13.34 14.55
CA GLU A 62 -42.74 14.32 13.74
C GLU A 62 -42.70 13.91 12.27
N SER A 63 -43.87 13.83 11.65
CA SER A 63 -44.04 13.41 10.25
C SER A 63 -44.33 14.62 9.35
N ALA A 64 -43.36 15.04 8.56
CA ALA A 64 -43.50 16.09 7.55
C ALA A 64 -43.39 15.50 6.13
N SER A 65 -44.34 15.85 5.25
CA SER A 65 -44.42 15.34 3.88
C SER A 65 -43.56 16.16 2.90
N GLY A 66 -42.68 15.49 2.14
CA GLY A 66 -41.94 16.11 1.04
C GLY A 66 -41.47 15.08 0.01
N SER A 67 -42.01 15.13 -1.21
CA SER A 67 -41.74 14.13 -2.26
C SER A 67 -40.85 14.68 -3.38
N SER A 68 -39.63 14.15 -3.53
CA SER A 68 -38.94 13.97 -4.83
C SER A 68 -37.52 13.36 -4.66
N GLY A 69 -37.11 12.54 -5.63
CA GLY A 69 -35.70 12.22 -5.89
C GLY A 69 -35.06 11.04 -5.12
N PRO A 70 -34.89 9.86 -5.74
CA PRO A 70 -33.94 8.85 -5.25
C PRO A 70 -32.51 9.25 -5.63
N GLY A 71 -31.61 9.46 -4.66
CA GLY A 71 -30.18 9.66 -4.97
C GLY A 71 -29.25 10.20 -3.88
N PHE A 72 -29.74 10.91 -2.84
CA PHE A 72 -28.87 11.85 -2.09
C PHE A 72 -28.53 11.52 -0.62
N PHE A 73 -28.92 10.36 -0.08
CA PHE A 73 -28.72 10.05 1.36
C PHE A 73 -27.88 8.79 1.68
N LYS A 74 -27.25 8.13 0.69
CA LYS A 74 -26.44 6.93 0.96
C LYS A 74 -25.12 7.23 1.70
N ASN A 75 -24.61 8.46 1.62
CA ASN A 75 -23.23 8.80 1.97
C ASN A 75 -23.02 9.27 3.43
N MET A 76 -24.04 9.21 4.30
CA MET A 76 -23.87 9.60 5.72
C MET A 76 -23.60 8.43 6.66
N ALA A 77 -23.92 7.19 6.27
CA ALA A 77 -23.66 5.99 7.08
C ALA A 77 -22.15 5.64 7.17
N GLN A 78 -21.40 5.85 6.07
CA GLN A 78 -19.96 5.59 6.01
C GLN A 78 -19.11 6.58 6.84
N GLY A 79 -19.67 7.73 7.23
CA GLY A 79 -18.96 8.75 8.00
C GLY A 79 -18.75 8.40 9.48
N LEU A 80 -19.65 7.62 10.08
CA LEU A 80 -19.66 7.41 11.54
C LEU A 80 -18.90 6.16 12.00
N MET A 81 -18.85 5.08 11.20
CA MET A 81 -18.04 3.91 11.56
C MET A 81 -16.52 4.17 11.50
N LYS A 82 -16.05 5.17 10.74
CA LYS A 82 -14.63 5.58 10.74
C LYS A 82 -14.15 6.18 12.07
N MET A 83 -15.02 6.46 13.04
CA MET A 83 -14.64 7.03 14.34
C MET A 83 -14.55 6.01 15.49
N VAL A 84 -14.77 4.71 15.24
CA VAL A 84 -14.71 3.66 16.28
C VAL A 84 -13.40 2.89 16.28
N SER A 85 -12.82 2.60 15.10
CA SER A 85 -11.55 1.86 14.97
C SER A 85 -10.33 2.58 15.58
N PHE A 86 -10.40 3.90 15.77
CA PHE A 86 -9.26 4.71 16.21
C PHE A 86 -8.97 4.65 17.73
N ALA A 87 -9.80 3.93 18.51
CA ALA A 87 -9.73 3.93 19.97
C ALA A 87 -8.76 2.89 20.59
N ILE A 88 -8.23 1.94 19.81
CA ILE A 88 -7.41 0.82 20.33
C ILE A 88 -5.90 1.06 20.13
N GLN A 89 -5.49 1.90 19.17
CA GLN A 89 -4.10 2.01 18.69
C GLN A 89 -3.16 2.85 19.58
N ALA A 90 -3.42 3.01 20.89
CA ALA A 90 -2.81 4.08 21.68
C ALA A 90 -2.42 3.79 23.16
N CYS A 91 -2.19 2.55 23.59
CA CYS A 91 -1.72 2.31 24.98
C CYS A 91 -0.77 1.13 25.27
N ILE A 92 -0.06 0.55 24.27
CA ILE A 92 0.99 -0.46 24.54
C ILE A 92 2.39 0.08 24.17
N LYS A 93 2.95 0.91 25.06
CA LYS A 93 4.42 1.11 25.13
C LYS A 93 5.03 0.04 26.03
N LEU A 94 5.15 -1.18 25.51
CA LEU A 94 5.98 -2.19 26.15
C LEU A 94 7.45 -1.77 25.99
N ALA A 95 8.18 -1.69 27.10
CA ALA A 95 9.64 -1.77 27.04
C ALA A 95 10.02 -3.19 26.58
N PRO A 96 11.12 -3.38 25.82
CA PRO A 96 11.51 -4.70 25.34
C PRO A 96 11.91 -5.60 26.52
N VAL A 97 10.98 -6.45 26.96
CA VAL A 97 11.29 -7.61 27.79
C VAL A 97 12.03 -8.59 26.89
N ALA A 98 13.34 -8.69 27.08
CA ALA A 98 14.19 -9.63 26.34
C ALA A 98 13.87 -11.07 26.73
N VAL A 99 12.83 -11.64 26.11
CA VAL A 99 12.55 -13.08 26.13
C VAL A 99 13.63 -13.76 25.29
N ALA A 100 14.70 -14.20 25.96
CA ALA A 100 15.73 -15.05 25.37
C ALA A 100 15.07 -16.40 25.01
N GLY A 101 14.66 -16.53 23.74
CA GLY A 101 13.80 -17.61 23.27
C GLY A 101 12.80 -17.21 22.17
N ALA A 102 12.67 -15.92 21.83
CA ALA A 102 12.03 -15.51 20.58
C ALA A 102 12.90 -15.99 19.40
N SER A 103 12.40 -16.99 18.65
CA SER A 103 12.89 -17.22 17.29
C SER A 103 12.57 -15.99 16.44
N ALA A 104 13.42 -15.65 15.47
CA ALA A 104 13.13 -14.56 14.56
C ALA A 104 11.97 -14.99 13.65
N VAL A 105 10.82 -14.32 13.76
CA VAL A 105 9.74 -14.45 12.78
C VAL A 105 10.25 -13.82 11.49
N ALA A 106 10.67 -14.67 10.54
CA ALA A 106 11.09 -14.27 9.21
C ALA A 106 9.84 -13.90 8.41
N MET A 107 9.35 -12.68 8.59
CA MET A 107 8.23 -12.15 7.78
C MET A 107 8.67 -12.13 6.32
N VAL A 108 7.96 -12.86 5.46
CA VAL A 108 8.05 -12.73 4.00
C VAL A 108 6.95 -11.78 3.59
N ASP A 109 7.25 -10.86 2.69
CA ASP A 109 6.29 -9.89 2.15
C ASP A 109 6.22 -10.01 0.61
N PRO A 110 5.71 -11.15 0.10
CA PRO A 110 5.53 -11.31 -1.33
C PRO A 110 4.45 -10.37 -1.86
N LEU A 111 4.63 -9.96 -3.12
CA LEU A 111 3.62 -9.31 -3.93
C LEU A 111 2.48 -10.32 -4.22
N VAL A 112 1.24 -9.91 -4.01
CA VAL A 112 0.03 -10.72 -4.21
C VAL A 112 -0.94 -9.97 -5.12
N VAL A 113 -1.66 -10.72 -5.95
CA VAL A 113 -2.51 -10.23 -7.05
C VAL A 113 -3.89 -10.86 -6.99
N ASP A 114 -4.91 -9.99 -7.07
CA ASP A 114 -6.30 -10.36 -7.37
C ASP A 114 -6.33 -10.93 -8.80
N LYS A 115 -6.43 -12.26 -8.90
CA LYS A 115 -6.37 -12.98 -10.18
C LYS A 115 -7.76 -13.18 -10.76
N ASP A 116 -8.73 -13.61 -9.96
CA ASP A 116 -10.07 -13.98 -10.46
C ASP A 116 -11.05 -12.81 -10.63
N GLY A 117 -10.77 -11.66 -10.01
CA GLY A 117 -11.51 -10.42 -10.23
C GLY A 117 -12.67 -10.15 -9.29
N ASP A 118 -12.75 -10.80 -8.12
CA ASP A 118 -13.75 -10.45 -7.11
C ASP A 118 -13.45 -9.10 -6.39
N GLY A 119 -12.18 -8.67 -6.42
CA GLY A 119 -11.70 -7.40 -5.89
C GLY A 119 -11.17 -7.42 -4.45
N GLU A 120 -11.05 -8.59 -3.82
CA GLU A 120 -10.51 -8.77 -2.46
C GLU A 120 -9.30 -9.72 -2.47
N ILE A 121 -8.08 -9.21 -2.24
CA ILE A 121 -6.89 -10.09 -2.11
C ILE A 121 -6.98 -10.90 -0.81
N THR A 122 -7.05 -12.22 -0.95
CA THR A 122 -7.25 -13.18 0.16
C THR A 122 -5.97 -13.93 0.53
N THR A 123 -5.94 -14.42 1.78
CA THR A 123 -4.80 -15.17 2.34
C THR A 123 -5.25 -16.43 3.08
N THR A 124 -4.28 -17.26 3.45
CA THR A 124 -4.45 -18.34 4.43
C THR A 124 -3.81 -17.99 5.77
N LYS A 125 -4.27 -18.65 6.84
CA LYS A 125 -3.51 -18.83 8.07
C LYS A 125 -2.19 -19.59 7.81
N MET A 126 -1.32 -19.66 8.81
CA MET A 126 -0.13 -20.54 8.77
C MET A 126 -0.50 -22.03 8.72
N ASP A 127 -0.54 -22.60 7.52
CA ASP A 127 -0.69 -24.05 7.30
C ASP A 127 0.10 -24.61 6.10
N LYS A 128 0.72 -23.77 5.26
CA LYS A 128 1.63 -24.20 4.18
C LYS A 128 3.05 -24.44 4.72
N LYS A 129 3.84 -25.22 3.98
CA LYS A 129 5.28 -25.44 4.22
C LYS A 129 6.08 -24.94 3.03
N PHE A 130 7.01 -24.03 3.28
CA PHE A 130 7.77 -23.29 2.28
C PHE A 130 9.10 -22.85 2.89
N ASP A 131 10.14 -22.69 2.08
CA ASP A 131 11.42 -22.12 2.51
C ASP A 131 11.32 -20.60 2.40
N ALA A 132 11.00 -19.96 3.53
CA ALA A 132 10.52 -18.59 3.56
C ALA A 132 11.60 -17.55 3.23
N ASN A 133 12.87 -17.89 3.48
CA ASN A 133 14.03 -17.01 3.33
C ASN A 133 15.11 -17.58 2.38
N GLY A 134 14.86 -18.75 1.78
CA GLY A 134 15.76 -19.44 0.87
C GLY A 134 16.99 -20.07 1.53
N ASP A 135 16.91 -20.42 2.82
CA ASP A 135 18.05 -20.90 3.63
C ASP A 135 18.19 -22.44 3.72
N GLY A 136 17.31 -23.19 3.06
CA GLY A 136 17.26 -24.64 3.02
C GLY A 136 16.42 -25.29 4.12
N LYS A 137 15.52 -24.55 4.77
CA LYS A 137 14.57 -25.06 5.79
C LYS A 137 13.11 -24.85 5.34
N LEU A 138 12.15 -25.34 6.12
CA LEU A 138 10.72 -25.25 5.78
C LEU A 138 9.93 -24.71 6.97
N GLU A 139 9.75 -23.39 6.99
CA GLU A 139 8.90 -22.67 7.93
C GLU A 139 7.43 -23.08 7.72
N THR A 140 6.61 -22.87 8.75
CA THR A 140 5.16 -22.89 8.59
C THR A 140 4.74 -21.49 8.20
N VAL A 141 4.14 -21.33 7.02
CA VAL A 141 3.83 -20.01 6.45
C VAL A 141 2.35 -19.86 6.16
N ALA A 142 1.86 -18.63 6.30
CA ALA A 142 0.67 -18.19 5.57
C ALA A 142 0.98 -18.13 4.07
N GLY A 143 -0.06 -18.07 3.24
CA GLY A 143 0.10 -17.91 1.80
C GLY A 143 -1.10 -17.26 1.14
N VAL A 144 -0.99 -17.09 -0.18
CA VAL A 144 -2.06 -16.62 -1.06
C VAL A 144 -3.27 -17.58 -1.08
N GLY A 145 -4.49 -17.03 -1.18
CA GLY A 145 -5.75 -17.77 -1.30
C GLY A 145 -6.07 -18.23 -2.72
N GLU A 146 -7.07 -19.12 -2.89
CA GLU A 146 -7.31 -19.83 -4.17
C GLU A 146 -7.75 -18.91 -5.34
N GLY A 147 -8.43 -17.79 -5.04
CA GLY A 147 -8.82 -16.77 -6.03
C GLY A 147 -7.65 -15.92 -6.55
N ASP A 148 -6.55 -15.88 -5.79
CA ASP A 148 -5.41 -14.98 -5.95
C ASP A 148 -4.16 -15.67 -6.53
N ALA A 149 -3.15 -14.88 -6.87
CA ALA A 149 -1.83 -15.34 -7.33
C ALA A 149 -0.68 -14.51 -6.72
N MET A 150 0.54 -15.05 -6.79
CA MET A 150 1.80 -14.34 -6.47
C MET A 150 2.68 -14.32 -7.72
N PRO A 151 3.27 -13.18 -8.12
CA PRO A 151 4.32 -13.17 -9.13
C PRO A 151 5.59 -13.85 -8.60
N ALA A 152 6.16 -14.76 -9.40
CA ALA A 152 7.37 -15.51 -9.08
C ALA A 152 8.28 -15.63 -10.31
N PHE A 153 9.59 -15.80 -10.13
CA PHE A 153 10.59 -15.82 -11.21
C PHE A 153 11.65 -16.92 -11.01
N ASP A 154 12.42 -17.26 -12.05
CA ASP A 154 13.42 -18.33 -12.03
C ASP A 154 14.81 -17.76 -11.71
N ALA A 155 15.02 -17.37 -10.44
CA ALA A 155 16.26 -16.75 -9.96
C ALA A 155 17.50 -17.62 -10.22
N ASN A 156 17.35 -18.94 -10.14
CA ASN A 156 18.48 -19.89 -10.24
C ASN A 156 18.69 -20.48 -11.65
N GLY A 157 17.80 -20.19 -12.61
CA GLY A 157 17.90 -20.57 -14.01
C GLY A 157 17.64 -22.05 -14.29
N ASN A 158 16.77 -22.71 -13.52
CA ASN A 158 16.50 -24.15 -13.64
C ASN A 158 15.25 -24.50 -14.49
N GLY A 159 14.42 -23.52 -14.83
CA GLY A 159 13.17 -23.67 -15.57
C GLY A 159 11.93 -23.84 -14.69
N VAL A 160 12.04 -23.58 -13.38
CA VAL A 160 10.95 -23.54 -12.39
C VAL A 160 11.07 -22.22 -11.63
N ALA A 161 9.94 -21.63 -11.25
CA ALA A 161 9.88 -20.36 -10.53
C ALA A 161 9.03 -20.51 -9.26
N GLY A 162 9.48 -19.92 -8.17
CA GLY A 162 8.78 -19.92 -6.88
C GLY A 162 9.06 -21.16 -6.02
N GLU A 163 10.23 -21.82 -6.18
CA GLU A 163 10.62 -22.97 -5.35
C GLU A 163 10.94 -22.56 -3.90
N ASP A 164 11.49 -21.35 -3.69
CA ASP A 164 11.72 -20.75 -2.37
C ASP A 164 11.55 -19.21 -2.35
N GLY A 165 11.64 -18.60 -1.17
CA GLY A 165 11.39 -17.17 -0.94
C GLY A 165 12.30 -16.19 -1.71
N LYS A 166 13.40 -16.65 -2.29
CA LYS A 166 14.27 -15.87 -3.20
C LYS A 166 13.65 -15.64 -4.58
N GLU A 167 12.66 -16.45 -4.94
CA GLU A 167 11.98 -16.43 -6.24
C GLU A 167 10.59 -15.78 -6.19
N LEU A 168 10.19 -15.26 -5.03
CA LEU A 168 8.99 -14.44 -4.86
C LEU A 168 9.40 -12.97 -4.80
N LEU A 169 8.61 -12.08 -5.42
CA LEU A 169 8.87 -10.64 -5.37
C LEU A 169 8.56 -10.07 -3.98
N GLY A 170 9.59 -9.85 -3.18
CA GLY A 170 9.54 -9.35 -1.80
C GLY A 170 10.92 -9.12 -1.20
N ASN A 171 11.01 -8.98 0.13
CA ASN A 171 12.24 -8.69 0.86
C ASN A 171 13.35 -9.77 0.76
N TYR A 172 13.00 -11.00 0.40
CA TYR A 172 13.96 -12.10 0.22
C TYR A 172 14.43 -12.32 -1.23
N SER A 173 13.92 -11.56 -2.22
CA SER A 173 14.24 -11.77 -3.64
C SER A 173 15.75 -11.77 -3.95
N ASP A 174 16.17 -12.64 -4.87
CA ASP A 174 17.53 -12.82 -5.38
C ASP A 174 17.48 -12.53 -6.90
N VAL A 175 17.51 -11.25 -7.27
CA VAL A 175 17.28 -10.81 -8.66
C VAL A 175 18.54 -10.94 -9.51
N ASP A 176 19.74 -10.83 -8.90
CA ASP A 176 21.02 -11.05 -9.61
C ASP A 176 21.44 -12.53 -9.71
N GLY A 177 20.74 -13.43 -8.99
CA GLY A 177 20.93 -14.88 -9.03
C GLY A 177 22.21 -15.38 -8.34
N ASP A 178 22.86 -14.57 -7.50
CA ASP A 178 24.10 -14.96 -6.79
C ASP A 178 23.85 -15.83 -5.53
N GLY A 179 22.61 -16.21 -5.27
CA GLY A 179 22.20 -17.17 -4.24
C GLY A 179 21.96 -16.54 -2.87
N LYS A 180 21.69 -15.23 -2.81
CA LYS A 180 21.39 -14.46 -1.59
C LYS A 180 20.31 -13.41 -1.86
N PRO A 181 19.44 -13.13 -0.87
CA PRO A 181 18.55 -11.97 -0.91
C PRO A 181 19.27 -10.63 -1.12
N ASP A 182 18.80 -9.85 -2.10
CA ASP A 182 19.21 -8.45 -2.35
C ASP A 182 18.75 -7.50 -1.23
N GLY A 183 17.63 -7.82 -0.57
CA GLY A 183 17.13 -7.09 0.59
C GLY A 183 16.27 -5.87 0.27
N TYR A 184 15.42 -5.95 -0.76
CA TYR A 184 14.41 -4.95 -1.10
C TYR A 184 13.47 -4.64 0.07
N GLY A 185 12.88 -3.44 0.09
CA GLY A 185 11.98 -2.99 1.16
C GLY A 185 10.54 -3.48 1.05
N ASN A 186 10.12 -3.97 -0.13
CA ASN A 186 8.77 -4.46 -0.44
C ASN A 186 8.77 -5.16 -1.82
N GLY A 187 7.67 -5.86 -2.15
CA GLY A 187 7.52 -6.58 -3.42
C GLY A 187 7.45 -5.71 -4.69
N PHE A 188 7.09 -4.42 -4.59
CA PHE A 188 7.10 -3.51 -5.75
C PHE A 188 8.52 -3.06 -6.11
N GLU A 189 9.37 -2.83 -5.13
CA GLU A 189 10.80 -2.51 -5.35
C GLU A 189 11.53 -3.71 -5.98
N ALA A 190 11.20 -4.94 -5.54
CA ALA A 190 11.68 -6.17 -6.18
C ALA A 190 11.15 -6.32 -7.62
N LEU A 191 9.88 -5.97 -7.89
CA LEU A 191 9.32 -5.98 -9.25
C LEU A 191 10.00 -4.98 -10.18
N GLU A 192 10.25 -3.75 -9.71
CA GLU A 192 10.97 -2.71 -10.48
C GLU A 192 12.39 -3.17 -10.82
N ALA A 193 13.10 -3.78 -9.87
CA ALA A 193 14.43 -4.33 -10.10
C ALA A 193 14.43 -5.52 -11.08
N LEU A 194 13.53 -6.49 -10.92
CA LEU A 194 13.39 -7.63 -11.83
C LEU A 194 13.01 -7.18 -13.26
N ALA A 195 12.20 -6.13 -13.37
CA ALA A 195 11.84 -5.55 -14.66
C ALA A 195 13.04 -4.88 -15.35
N GLU A 196 13.88 -4.15 -14.61
CA GLU A 196 15.07 -3.50 -15.17
C GLU A 196 16.17 -4.50 -15.57
N GLU A 197 16.33 -5.63 -14.86
CA GLU A 197 17.24 -6.72 -15.30
C GLU A 197 16.64 -7.50 -16.50
N GLY A 198 15.34 -7.79 -16.45
CA GLY A 198 14.64 -8.56 -17.49
C GLY A 198 14.38 -7.80 -18.80
N SER A 199 14.24 -6.46 -18.74
CA SER A 199 13.98 -5.59 -19.89
C SER A 199 14.50 -4.15 -19.65
N PRO A 200 15.83 -3.92 -19.72
CA PRO A 200 16.45 -2.66 -19.31
C PRO A 200 15.81 -1.40 -19.91
N GLY A 201 15.28 -0.54 -19.05
CA GLY A 201 14.58 0.70 -19.37
C GLY A 201 13.05 0.62 -19.40
N SER A 202 12.42 -0.55 -19.24
CA SER A 202 10.94 -0.66 -19.16
C SER A 202 10.35 -0.01 -17.91
N THR A 203 11.16 0.20 -16.88
CA THR A 203 10.77 0.93 -15.65
C THR A 203 10.51 2.43 -15.90
N ALA A 204 10.99 2.98 -17.02
CA ALA A 204 11.22 4.42 -17.18
C ALA A 204 9.98 5.32 -17.28
N ASP A 205 8.78 4.77 -17.52
CA ASP A 205 7.51 5.52 -17.44
C ASP A 205 6.57 5.06 -16.31
N GLY A 206 6.97 4.02 -15.57
CA GLY A 206 6.23 3.44 -14.43
C GLY A 206 5.19 2.37 -14.76
N VAL A 207 4.96 2.03 -16.05
CA VAL A 207 3.94 1.03 -16.43
C VAL A 207 4.50 0.02 -17.43
N LEU A 208 4.82 -1.18 -16.94
CA LEU A 208 5.26 -2.30 -17.77
C LEU A 208 4.15 -2.72 -18.74
N ASP A 209 4.40 -2.69 -20.04
CA ASP A 209 3.45 -3.10 -21.09
C ASP A 209 3.54 -4.60 -21.42
N GLN A 210 2.59 -5.13 -22.21
CA GLN A 210 2.55 -6.56 -22.55
C GLN A 210 3.78 -7.07 -23.33
N SER A 211 4.48 -6.20 -24.07
CA SER A 211 5.72 -6.54 -24.77
C SER A 211 6.89 -6.61 -23.79
N GLU A 212 6.97 -5.66 -22.85
CA GLU A 212 8.02 -5.61 -21.82
C GLU A 212 7.86 -6.76 -20.82
N LEU A 213 6.64 -7.00 -20.32
CA LEU A 213 6.32 -8.15 -19.47
C LEU A 213 6.65 -9.50 -20.15
N LYS A 214 6.53 -9.57 -21.48
CA LYS A 214 6.93 -10.74 -22.25
C LYS A 214 8.45 -10.89 -22.35
N GLU A 215 9.20 -9.79 -22.53
CA GLU A 215 10.66 -9.81 -22.55
C GLU A 215 11.23 -10.17 -21.16
N ILE A 216 10.65 -9.60 -20.09
CA ILE A 216 10.95 -9.96 -18.70
C ILE A 216 10.66 -11.45 -18.45
N HIS A 217 9.50 -11.97 -18.87
CA HIS A 217 9.18 -13.41 -18.79
C HIS A 217 10.21 -14.29 -19.53
N GLU A 218 10.60 -13.93 -20.75
CA GLU A 218 11.55 -14.70 -21.56
C GLU A 218 12.99 -14.65 -21.02
N ASN A 219 13.36 -13.60 -20.26
CA ASN A 219 14.70 -13.42 -19.72
C ASN A 219 14.85 -13.84 -18.24
N THR A 220 13.78 -13.78 -17.43
CA THR A 220 13.79 -14.04 -15.97
C THR A 220 12.88 -15.19 -15.51
N GLY A 221 12.06 -15.75 -16.41
CA GLY A 221 11.07 -16.77 -16.05
C GLY A 221 9.85 -16.24 -15.29
N LEU A 222 9.66 -14.92 -15.17
CA LEU A 222 8.54 -14.29 -14.44
C LEU A 222 7.17 -14.86 -14.86
N VAL A 223 6.41 -15.37 -13.89
CA VAL A 223 5.06 -15.94 -14.04
C VAL A 223 4.15 -15.52 -12.89
N LEU A 224 2.83 -15.61 -13.09
CA LEU A 224 1.87 -15.63 -11.98
C LEU A 224 1.70 -17.07 -11.48
N MET A 225 1.90 -17.29 -10.18
CA MET A 225 1.76 -18.58 -9.51
C MET A 225 0.48 -18.62 -8.65
N ASN A 226 -0.35 -19.64 -8.87
CA ASN A 226 -1.56 -19.92 -8.11
C ASN A 226 -1.25 -20.41 -6.68
N ALA A 227 -2.25 -20.39 -5.80
CA ALA A 227 -2.13 -20.86 -4.41
C ALA A 227 -1.71 -22.34 -4.21
N ASP A 228 -1.77 -23.16 -5.26
CA ASP A 228 -1.35 -24.57 -5.28
C ASP A 228 0.05 -24.80 -5.88
N GLY A 229 0.75 -23.74 -6.30
CA GLY A 229 2.07 -23.80 -6.94
C GLY A 229 2.04 -24.01 -8.46
N THR A 230 0.87 -23.99 -9.10
CA THR A 230 0.78 -24.04 -10.58
C THR A 230 0.87 -22.64 -11.20
N VAL A 231 1.37 -22.55 -12.44
CA VAL A 231 1.33 -21.29 -13.21
C VAL A 231 -0.10 -20.98 -13.64
N ALA A 232 -0.52 -19.72 -13.52
CA ALA A 232 -1.83 -19.23 -13.93
C ALA A 232 -1.96 -19.15 -15.47
N ASP A 233 -3.12 -19.55 -16.01
CA ASP A 233 -3.46 -19.49 -17.44
C ASP A 233 -4.06 -18.13 -17.85
N ASN A 234 -3.66 -17.06 -17.15
CA ASN A 234 -4.20 -15.71 -17.27
C ASN A 234 -3.24 -14.80 -18.07
N THR A 235 -3.79 -13.94 -18.91
CA THR A 235 -3.00 -13.00 -19.72
C THR A 235 -2.78 -11.69 -18.98
N VAL A 236 -1.58 -11.43 -18.45
CA VAL A 236 -1.21 -10.08 -18.00
C VAL A 236 -1.05 -9.17 -19.22
N ASN A 237 -1.63 -7.96 -19.15
CA ASN A 237 -1.58 -6.96 -20.23
C ASN A 237 -0.73 -5.74 -19.85
N SER A 238 -0.67 -5.37 -18.58
CA SER A 238 0.22 -4.32 -18.07
C SER A 238 0.30 -4.34 -16.54
N VAL A 239 1.40 -3.89 -15.94
CA VAL A 239 1.53 -3.66 -14.49
C VAL A 239 1.97 -2.23 -14.22
N ASN A 240 1.29 -1.51 -13.32
CA ASN A 240 1.75 -0.23 -12.82
C ASN A 240 2.63 -0.44 -11.58
N LEU A 241 3.85 0.11 -11.60
CA LEU A 241 4.84 -0.02 -10.53
C LEU A 241 4.54 0.91 -9.32
N GLY A 242 3.68 1.92 -9.52
CA GLY A 242 3.25 2.83 -8.47
C GLY A 242 2.50 2.11 -7.35
N ASN A 243 2.79 2.49 -6.10
CA ASN A 243 2.16 1.95 -4.90
C ASN A 243 2.02 3.01 -3.80
N THR A 244 1.27 2.69 -2.74
CA THR A 244 0.99 3.61 -1.62
C THR A 244 1.16 2.92 -0.26
N THR A 245 2.00 3.52 0.59
CA THR A 245 2.27 3.08 1.99
C THR A 245 1.26 3.64 3.01
N ASP A 246 0.43 4.61 2.62
CA ASP A 246 -0.54 5.26 3.52
C ASP A 246 -1.77 4.37 3.81
N GLN A 247 -1.90 3.22 3.14
CA GLN A 247 -3.03 2.29 3.26
C GLN A 247 -2.53 0.88 3.64
N SER A 248 -2.51 0.58 4.94
CA SER A 248 -2.18 -0.74 5.46
C SER A 248 -3.31 -1.31 6.33
N PHE A 249 -3.58 -2.61 6.25
CA PHE A 249 -4.58 -3.30 7.09
C PHE A 249 -4.16 -4.74 7.41
N THR A 250 -4.81 -5.33 8.41
CA THR A 250 -4.62 -6.72 8.83
C THR A 250 -5.89 -7.52 8.54
N ASP A 251 -5.74 -8.70 7.95
CA ASP A 251 -6.86 -9.58 7.59
C ASP A 251 -7.35 -10.47 8.75
N GLU A 252 -8.33 -11.35 8.49
CA GLU A 252 -8.86 -12.29 9.49
C GLU A 252 -7.88 -13.40 9.90
N ASN A 253 -6.84 -13.67 9.09
CA ASN A 253 -5.78 -14.64 9.40
C ASN A 253 -4.64 -13.99 10.22
N GLY A 254 -4.56 -12.65 10.22
CA GLY A 254 -3.53 -11.87 10.87
C GLY A 254 -2.32 -11.52 9.98
N ASN A 255 -2.42 -11.71 8.65
CA ASN A 255 -1.42 -11.20 7.71
C ASN A 255 -1.65 -9.71 7.46
N VAL A 256 -0.61 -8.98 7.04
CA VAL A 256 -0.67 -7.51 6.90
C VAL A 256 -0.47 -7.12 5.45
N HIS A 257 -1.49 -6.55 4.82
CA HIS A 257 -1.34 -5.84 3.55
C HIS A 257 -0.79 -4.45 3.89
N SER A 258 0.40 -4.10 3.43
CA SER A 258 1.10 -2.87 3.86
C SER A 258 1.28 -1.83 2.77
N GLU A 259 1.43 -2.25 1.51
CA GLU A 259 1.55 -1.36 0.36
C GLU A 259 0.49 -1.76 -0.69
N ILE A 260 -0.31 -0.79 -1.14
CA ILE A 260 -1.36 -1.00 -2.15
C ILE A 260 -0.89 -0.41 -3.49
N GLY A 261 -0.80 -1.24 -4.52
CA GLY A 261 -0.41 -0.87 -5.88
C GLY A 261 -1.48 -0.10 -6.64
N GLU A 262 -1.08 0.65 -7.67
CA GLU A 262 -2.00 1.37 -8.55
C GLU A 262 -2.74 0.47 -9.56
N GLY A 263 -2.28 -0.79 -9.73
CA GLY A 263 -3.06 -1.87 -10.35
C GLY A 263 -2.30 -2.71 -11.38
N ILE A 264 -2.89 -3.87 -11.70
CA ILE A 264 -2.47 -4.78 -12.76
C ILE A 264 -3.65 -5.07 -13.68
N VAL A 265 -3.40 -5.15 -14.99
CA VAL A 265 -4.42 -5.52 -15.98
C VAL A 265 -4.27 -6.99 -16.34
N ILE A 266 -5.31 -7.78 -16.08
CA ILE A 266 -5.38 -9.22 -16.38
C ILE A 266 -6.60 -9.50 -17.24
N ASP A 267 -6.39 -10.20 -18.37
CA ASP A 267 -7.42 -10.57 -19.35
C ASP A 267 -8.28 -9.38 -19.84
N GLY A 268 -7.71 -8.17 -19.81
CA GLY A 268 -8.34 -6.90 -20.20
C GLY A 268 -9.04 -6.14 -19.08
N GLU A 269 -9.06 -6.65 -17.85
CA GLU A 269 -9.69 -6.01 -16.68
C GLU A 269 -8.66 -5.54 -15.64
N GLN A 270 -8.95 -4.44 -14.96
CA GLN A 270 -8.13 -3.95 -13.84
C GLN A 270 -8.35 -4.81 -12.59
N ARG A 271 -7.27 -5.08 -11.86
CA ARG A 271 -7.19 -5.93 -10.67
C ARG A 271 -6.34 -5.28 -9.58
N ALA A 272 -6.56 -5.70 -8.33
CA ALA A 272 -5.73 -5.28 -7.20
C ALA A 272 -4.36 -5.98 -7.17
N MET A 273 -3.37 -5.31 -6.57
CA MET A 273 -2.04 -5.85 -6.27
C MET A 273 -1.56 -5.25 -4.93
N HIS A 274 -1.17 -6.09 -3.97
CA HIS A 274 -0.73 -5.68 -2.63
C HIS A 274 0.61 -6.32 -2.28
N ASP A 275 1.46 -5.61 -1.53
CA ASP A 275 2.49 -6.24 -0.71
C ASP A 275 1.82 -6.83 0.54
N VAL A 276 2.06 -8.12 0.83
CA VAL A 276 1.36 -8.83 1.91
C VAL A 276 2.34 -9.54 2.83
N LYS A 277 2.61 -8.95 3.99
CA LYS A 277 3.52 -9.47 5.01
C LYS A 277 2.88 -10.67 5.72
N PHE A 278 3.24 -11.88 5.26
CA PHE A 278 2.74 -13.16 5.74
C PHE A 278 3.32 -13.55 7.10
N GLN A 279 2.48 -14.13 7.96
CA GLN A 279 2.93 -14.75 9.20
C GLN A 279 3.75 -16.01 8.91
N THR A 280 4.85 -16.19 9.65
CA THR A 280 5.71 -17.37 9.58
C THR A 280 6.06 -17.94 10.96
N MET A 281 6.38 -19.22 11.01
CA MET A 281 6.81 -19.93 12.22
C MET A 281 7.86 -21.01 11.91
N SER A 282 9.09 -20.76 12.36
CA SER A 282 10.23 -21.69 12.37
C SER A 282 10.10 -22.77 13.45
#